data_AF-A0A3D4E9B3-F1
#
_entry.id   AF-A0A3D4E9B3-F1
#
_cell.length_a   1.000
_cell.length_b   1.000
_cell.length_c   1.000
_cell.angle_alpha   90.00
_cell.angle_beta   90.00
_cell.angle_gamma   90.00
#
_symmetry.space_group_name_H-M   'P 1'
#
loop_
_entity.id
_entity.type
_entity.pdbx_description
1 polymer ?
#
loop_
_entity_poly.entity_id
_entity_poly.type
_entity_poly.pdbx_seq_one_letter_code
_entity_poly.pdbx_strand_id
1 'polypeptide(L)' 'MPNMLKDFESFRFGEYRITNFEMESSAVAGMAKRLGHEAGTICCAIANRYLKSSNPDYKPQVKELVKLALEKLTE' A
#
# COMPACT_ATOMS: atom_id res chain seq x y z
N MET A 1 1.74 -19.01 -6.37
CA MET A 1 3.09 -18.45 -6.62
C MET A 1 4.06 -18.97 -5.57
N PRO A 2 4.86 -20.00 -5.86
CA PRO A 2 5.82 -20.56 -4.90
C PRO A 2 6.96 -19.58 -4.53
N ASN A 3 7.28 -18.61 -5.38
CA ASN A 3 8.37 -17.64 -5.17
C ASN A 3 7.89 -16.20 -4.96
N MET A 4 6.62 -16.00 -4.56
CA MET A 4 5.96 -14.69 -4.55
C MET A 4 6.79 -13.56 -3.91
N LEU A 5 7.38 -13.77 -2.74
CA LEU A 5 8.17 -12.74 -2.05
C LEU A 5 9.41 -12.35 -2.85
N LYS A 6 10.14 -13.35 -3.37
CA LYS A 6 11.33 -13.12 -4.21
C LYS A 6 10.96 -12.38 -5.49
N ASP A 7 9.85 -12.75 -6.10
CA ASP A 7 9.36 -12.12 -7.33
C ASP A 7 8.99 -10.65 -7.07
N PHE A 8 8.30 -10.35 -5.96
CA PHE A 8 7.95 -8.98 -5.59
C PHE A 8 9.16 -8.12 -5.23
N GLU A 9 10.11 -8.66 -4.46
CA GLU A 9 11.33 -7.95 -4.04
C GLU A 9 12.26 -7.63 -5.23
N SER A 10 12.35 -8.54 -6.21
CA SER A 10 13.19 -8.38 -7.40
C SER A 10 12.52 -7.61 -8.54
N PHE A 11 11.19 -7.43 -8.50
CA PHE A 11 10.45 -6.72 -9.54
C PHE A 11 10.95 -5.28 -9.74
N ARG A 12 11.19 -4.91 -11.01
CA ARG A 12 11.53 -3.55 -11.42
C ARG A 12 10.79 -3.21 -12.72
N PHE A 13 10.29 -1.99 -12.82
CA PHE A 13 9.76 -1.42 -14.06
C PHE A 13 10.26 0.03 -14.17
N GLY A 14 11.36 0.25 -14.88
CA GLY A 14 12.11 1.52 -14.79
C GLY A 14 12.50 1.80 -13.33
N GLU A 15 12.17 2.98 -12.83
CA GLU A 15 12.39 3.39 -11.44
C GLU A 15 11.38 2.80 -10.45
N TYR A 16 10.32 2.13 -10.92
CA TYR A 16 9.27 1.60 -10.07
C TYR A 16 9.63 0.23 -9.48
N ARG A 17 9.22 0.02 -8.22
CA ARG A 17 9.34 -1.22 -7.45
C ARG A 17 8.05 -1.47 -6.68
N ILE A 18 7.81 -2.74 -6.33
CA ILE A 18 6.72 -3.11 -5.40
C ILE A 18 7.17 -2.73 -3.98
N THR A 19 6.35 -1.96 -3.26
CA THR A 19 6.65 -1.46 -1.90
C THR A 19 5.78 -2.11 -0.82
N ASN A 20 4.61 -2.62 -1.19
CA ASN A 20 3.68 -3.35 -0.34
C ASN A 20 2.86 -4.34 -1.19
N PHE A 21 2.05 -5.16 -0.54
CA PHE A 21 1.01 -5.95 -1.19
C PHE A 21 -0.21 -6.02 -0.28
N GLU A 22 -1.37 -5.77 -0.86
CA GLU A 22 -2.69 -5.72 -0.23
C GLU A 22 -3.72 -6.22 -1.27
N MET A 23 -5.02 -6.02 -1.06
CA MET A 23 -6.05 -6.70 -1.84
C MET A 23 -7.04 -5.77 -2.56
N GLU A 24 -6.95 -4.45 -2.40
CA GLU A 24 -8.00 -3.51 -2.78
C GLU A 24 -7.54 -2.44 -3.80
N SER A 25 -6.29 -1.98 -3.70
CA SER A 25 -5.80 -0.76 -4.37
C SER A 25 -5.88 -0.83 -5.89
N SER A 26 -5.63 -2.01 -6.47
CA SER A 26 -5.68 -2.21 -7.93
C SER A 26 -7.09 -1.99 -8.50
N ALA A 27 -8.13 -2.48 -7.81
CA ALA A 27 -9.51 -2.30 -8.21
C ALA A 27 -9.94 -0.84 -8.04
N VAL A 28 -9.57 -0.21 -6.92
CA VAL A 28 -9.85 1.22 -6.67
C VAL A 28 -9.23 2.11 -7.74
N ALA A 29 -7.93 1.93 -8.03
CA ALA A 29 -7.23 2.72 -9.04
C ALA A 29 -7.82 2.52 -10.44
N GLY A 30 -8.11 1.27 -10.83
CA GLY A 30 -8.72 0.96 -12.12
C GLY A 30 -10.11 1.56 -12.29
N MET A 31 -10.96 1.43 -11.27
CA MET A 31 -12.33 1.96 -11.31
C MET A 31 -12.37 3.49 -11.26
N ALA A 32 -11.57 4.12 -10.40
CA ALA A 32 -11.48 5.58 -10.31
C ALA A 32 -11.06 6.18 -11.66
N LYS A 33 -10.00 5.62 -12.27
CA LYS A 33 -9.55 6.08 -13.59
C LYS A 33 -10.63 5.92 -14.66
N ARG A 34 -11.37 4.80 -14.63
CA ARG A 34 -12.47 4.55 -15.59
C ARG A 34 -13.64 5.52 -15.41
N LEU A 35 -13.94 5.93 -14.19
CA LEU A 35 -15.04 6.84 -13.86
C LEU A 35 -14.67 8.33 -13.95
N GLY A 36 -13.41 8.65 -14.27
CA GLY A 36 -12.92 10.02 -14.33
C GLY A 36 -12.65 10.64 -12.96
N HIS A 37 -12.44 9.82 -11.94
CA HIS A 37 -12.09 10.25 -10.59
C HIS A 37 -10.57 10.16 -10.35
N GLU A 38 -10.08 11.07 -9.52
CA GLU A 38 -8.77 10.95 -8.90
C GLU A 38 -8.92 10.12 -7.62
N ALA A 39 -8.07 9.11 -7.47
CA ALA A 39 -8.05 8.27 -6.27
C ALA A 39 -6.61 7.91 -5.92
N GLY A 40 -6.38 7.74 -4.62
CA GLY A 40 -5.14 7.24 -4.07
C GLY A 40 -5.42 6.17 -3.03
N THR A 41 -4.41 5.36 -2.73
CA THR A 41 -4.45 4.43 -1.62
C THR A 41 -3.21 4.58 -0.77
N ILE A 42 -3.40 4.58 0.53
CA ILE A 42 -2.35 4.63 1.54
C ILE A 42 -2.52 3.41 2.45
N CYS A 43 -1.41 2.78 2.85
CA CYS A 43 -1.45 1.58 3.67
C CYS A 43 -0.54 1.73 4.89
N CYS A 44 -1.02 1.27 6.04
CA CYS A 44 -0.17 1.09 7.22
C CYS A 44 0.57 -0.25 7.08
N ALA A 45 1.90 -0.23 6.99
CA ALA A 45 2.69 -1.45 6.96
C ALA A 45 2.72 -2.10 8.36
N ILE A 46 1.98 -3.20 8.54
CA ILE A 46 1.89 -3.92 9.83
C ILE A 46 2.75 -5.18 9.89
N ALA A 47 3.21 -5.68 8.74
CA ALA A 47 4.03 -6.87 8.62
C ALA A 47 5.16 -6.65 7.62
N ASN A 48 6.38 -6.93 8.05
CA ASN A 48 7.57 -6.94 7.20
C ASN A 48 7.94 -8.39 6.88
N ARG A 49 7.71 -8.80 5.64
CA ARG A 49 7.93 -10.18 5.21
C ARG A 49 9.41 -10.54 5.08
N TYR A 50 10.25 -9.58 4.72
CA TYR A 50 11.70 -9.78 4.63
C TYR A 50 12.31 -10.03 6.03
N LEU A 51 11.99 -9.16 6.99
CA LEU A 51 12.45 -9.29 8.39
C LEU A 51 11.67 -10.35 9.19
N LYS A 52 10.62 -10.94 8.61
CA LYS A 52 9.71 -11.89 9.27
C LYS A 52 9.16 -11.36 10.60
N SER A 53 8.86 -10.07 10.63
CA SER A 53 8.35 -9.37 11.81
C SER A 53 6.98 -8.76 11.53
N SER A 54 6.19 -8.59 12.59
CA SER A 54 4.92 -7.89 12.53
C SER A 54 4.74 -7.06 13.79
N ASN A 55 4.16 -5.88 13.65
CA ASN A 55 3.74 -5.08 14.79
C ASN A 55 2.27 -5.39 15.08
N PRO A 56 1.92 -6.06 16.20
CA PRO A 56 0.53 -6.29 16.58
C PRO A 56 -0.15 -5.03 17.16
N ASP A 57 0.63 -4.07 17.68
CA ASP A 57 0.14 -2.79 18.20
C ASP A 57 0.29 -1.68 17.15
N TYR A 58 -0.34 -1.90 15.99
CA TYR A 58 -0.29 -0.97 14.85
C TYR A 58 -1.38 0.12 14.88
N LYS A 59 -2.30 0.06 15.85
CA LYS A 59 -3.44 0.97 15.94
C LYS A 59 -3.02 2.44 16.08
N PRO A 60 -1.96 2.80 16.82
CA PRO A 60 -1.48 4.18 16.86
C PRO A 60 -1.06 4.70 15.48
N GLN A 61 -0.35 3.90 14.68
CA GLN A 61 0.09 4.27 13.34
C GLN A 61 -1.08 4.42 12.37
N VAL A 62 -2.14 3.62 12.54
CA VAL A 62 -3.39 3.79 11.78
C VAL A 62 -4.05 5.13 12.10
N LYS A 63 -4.06 5.57 13.37
CA LYS A 63 -4.61 6.90 13.73
C LYS A 63 -3.85 8.03 13.05
N GLU A 64 -2.52 7.97 13.04
CA GLU A 64 -1.70 8.93 12.32
C GLU A 64 -1.92 8.87 10.81
N LEU A 65 -2.08 7.67 10.25
CA LEU A 65 -2.40 7.49 8.82
C LEU A 65 -3.75 8.11 8.45
N VAL A 66 -4.77 7.98 9.30
CA VAL A 66 -6.09 8.61 9.09
C VAL A 66 -5.96 10.13 9.12
N LYS A 67 -5.21 10.68 10.07
CA LYS A 67 -4.95 12.12 10.13
C LYS A 67 -4.25 12.62 8.86
N LEU A 68 -3.18 11.94 8.44
CA LEU A 68 -2.47 12.24 7.19
C LEU A 68 -3.41 12.18 5.97
N ALA A 69 -4.29 11.16 5.90
CA ALA A 69 -5.23 11.02 4.79
C ALA A 69 -6.18 12.21 4.70
N LEU A 70 -6.75 12.61 5.83
CA LEU A 70 -7.68 13.73 5.91
C LEU A 70 -6.99 15.04 5.57
N GLU A 71 -5.79 15.28 6.10
CA GLU A 71 -5.00 16.47 5.79
C GLU A 71 -4.72 16.54 4.28
N LYS A 72 -4.20 15.47 3.67
CA LYS A 72 -3.90 15.42 2.23
C LYS A 72 -5.11 15.50 1.31
N LEU A 73 -6.29 15.06 1.77
CA LEU A 73 -7.51 15.16 0.99
C LEU A 73 -8.10 16.58 0.98
N THR A 74 -7.75 17.40 1.98
CA THR A 74 -8.25 18.77 2.15
C THR A 74 -7.25 19.86 1.76
N GLU A 75 -6.03 19.48 1.37
CA GLU A 75 -5.04 20.37 0.74
C GLU A 75 -5.51 20.80 -0.65
#